data_AF-A0A7Y1XIQ4-F1
#
_entry.id   AF-A0A7Y1XIQ4-F1
#
_cell.length_a   1.000
_cell.length_b   1.000
_cell.length_c   1.000
_cell.angle_alpha   90.00
_cell.angle_beta   90.00
_cell.angle_gamma   90.00
#
_symmetry.space_group_name_H-M   'P 1'
#
loop_
_entity.id
_entity.type
_entity.pdbx_description
1 polymer ?
#
loop_
_entity_poly.entity_id
_entity_poly.type
_entity_poly.pdbx_seq_one_letter_code
_entity_poly.pdbx_strand_id
1 'polypeptide(L)'
;MLFINGEMQEQKALPGNKRSIYRQRIEQLGDVAHQIQLNNTLNRNDDRSLVVPEGHYYMMGDNRDNSADSREWGPVPESRIVVQAVAIWMHKKPGWNLPTFARAGGFD
;
A
#
# COMPACT_ATOMS: atom_id res chain seq x y z
N MET A 1 1.92 -13.81 2.52
CA MET A 1 2.96 -13.56 1.49
C MET A 1 2.24 -13.10 0.24
N LEU A 2 2.82 -12.24 -0.58
CA LEU A 2 2.19 -11.79 -1.83
C LEU A 2 2.86 -12.50 -3.01
N PHE A 3 2.04 -13.01 -3.91
CA PHE A 3 2.48 -13.59 -5.18
C PHE A 3 1.80 -12.84 -6.32
N ILE A 4 2.56 -12.49 -7.36
CA ILE A 4 2.04 -11.89 -8.59
C ILE A 4 2.50 -12.77 -9.74
N ASN A 5 1.56 -13.27 -10.54
CA ASN A 5 1.84 -14.18 -11.66
C ASN A 5 2.71 -15.40 -11.28
N GLY A 6 2.54 -15.90 -10.05
CA GLY A 6 3.32 -17.03 -9.51
C GLY A 6 4.66 -16.64 -8.86
N GLU A 7 5.10 -15.39 -8.99
CA GLU A 7 6.35 -14.90 -8.42
C GLU A 7 6.12 -14.29 -7.04
N MET A 8 6.89 -14.75 -6.04
CA MET A 8 6.83 -14.20 -4.69
C MET A 8 7.41 -12.79 -4.66
N GLN A 9 6.63 -11.83 -4.15
CA GLN A 9 7.10 -10.46 -3.98
C GLN A 9 7.90 -10.34 -2.67
N GLU A 10 9.18 -9.94 -2.78
CA GLU A 10 10.08 -9.87 -1.63
C GLU A 10 9.62 -8.77 -0.66
N GLN A 11 9.63 -9.09 0.64
CA GLN A 11 9.33 -8.13 1.71
C GLN A 11 10.44 -8.10 2.76
N LYS A 12 11.17 -6.99 2.84
CA LYS A 12 12.22 -6.76 3.84
C LYS A 12 11.67 -5.97 5.02
N ALA A 13 11.89 -6.46 6.24
CA ALA A 13 11.45 -5.75 7.43
C ALA A 13 12.27 -4.46 7.65
N LEU A 14 11.60 -3.36 7.95
CA LEU A 14 12.26 -2.12 8.35
C LEU A 14 12.46 -2.09 9.87
N PRO A 15 13.53 -1.42 10.36
CA PRO A 15 13.71 -1.17 11.78
C PRO A 15 12.51 -0.43 12.36
N GLY A 16 12.11 -0.78 13.58
CA GLY A 16 11.00 -0.14 14.24
C GLY A 16 10.89 -0.52 15.71
N ASN A 17 9.96 0.11 16.40
CA ASN A 17 9.70 -0.18 17.81
C ASN A 17 9.21 -1.63 17.96
N LYS A 18 10.02 -2.49 18.59
CA LYS A 18 9.70 -3.91 18.82
C LYS A 18 8.41 -4.12 19.62
N ARG A 19 7.98 -3.14 20.44
CA ARG A 19 6.72 -3.18 21.20
C ARG A 19 5.49 -2.75 20.38
N SER A 20 5.68 -2.13 19.22
CA SER A 20 4.57 -1.76 18.34
C SER A 20 3.83 -3.00 17.86
N ILE A 21 2.50 -2.94 17.73
CA ILE A 21 1.75 -3.97 17.00
C ILE A 21 1.89 -3.81 15.48
N TYR A 22 2.18 -2.59 15.02
CA TYR A 22 2.45 -2.31 13.60
C TYR A 22 3.92 -2.49 13.27
N ARG A 23 4.18 -3.14 12.13
CA ARG A 23 5.50 -3.39 11.54
C ARG A 23 5.54 -2.78 10.16
N GLN A 24 6.64 -2.11 9.84
CA GLN A 24 6.88 -1.60 8.49
C GLN A 24 7.81 -2.55 7.73
N ARG A 25 7.59 -2.66 6.43
CA ARG A 25 8.40 -3.44 5.50
C ARG A 25 8.56 -2.67 4.20
N ILE A 26 9.61 -2.98 3.45
CA ILE A 26 9.71 -2.63 2.03
C ILE A 26 9.27 -3.85 1.24
N GLU A 27 8.28 -3.68 0.37
CA GLU A 27 7.84 -4.66 -0.62
C GLU A 27 8.36 -4.25 -2.00
N GLN A 28 9.04 -5.17 -2.69
CA GLN A 28 9.52 -4.93 -4.05
C GLN A 28 8.50 -5.45 -5.06
N LEU A 29 7.98 -4.57 -5.92
CA LEU A 29 7.03 -4.88 -6.99
C LEU A 29 7.66 -4.49 -8.34
N GLY A 30 8.22 -5.46 -9.05
CA GLY A 30 9.05 -5.18 -10.23
C GLY A 30 10.21 -4.25 -9.86
N ASP A 31 10.29 -3.08 -10.50
CA ASP A 31 11.34 -2.09 -10.28
C ASP A 31 11.03 -1.07 -9.17
N VAL A 32 9.82 -1.10 -8.59
CA VAL A 32 9.37 -0.11 -7.60
C VAL A 32 9.32 -0.71 -6.19
N ALA A 33 9.90 0.00 -5.24
CA ALA A 33 9.89 -0.37 -3.83
C ALA A 33 8.80 0.41 -3.07
N HIS A 34 7.93 -0.31 -2.36
CA HIS A 34 6.84 0.28 -1.60
C HIS A 34 7.02 0.06 -0.10
N GLN A 35 6.90 1.13 0.70
CA GLN A 35 6.85 0.99 2.14
C GLN A 35 5.44 0.61 2.60
N ILE A 36 5.31 -0.57 3.17
CA ILE A 36 4.04 -1.12 3.64
C ILE A 36 4.00 -1.20 5.16
N GLN A 37 2.80 -1.14 5.73
CA GLN A 37 2.53 -1.30 7.15
C GLN A 37 1.59 -2.48 7.39
N LEU A 38 1.95 -3.31 8.36
CA LEU A 38 1.29 -4.57 8.70
C LEU A 38 1.04 -4.65 10.22
N ASN A 39 -0.14 -5.07 10.65
CA ASN A 39 -0.48 -5.41 12.03
C ASN A 39 -0.01 -6.83 12.39
N ASN A 40 0.98 -6.95 13.26
CA ASN A 40 1.60 -8.22 13.63
C ASN A 40 0.73 -9.11 14.54
N THR A 41 -0.45 -8.63 14.99
CA THR A 41 -1.37 -9.45 15.79
C THR A 41 -2.37 -10.24 14.95
N LEU A 42 -2.50 -9.90 13.66
CA LEU A 42 -3.43 -10.58 12.76
C LEU A 42 -2.81 -11.85 12.18
N ASN A 43 -3.60 -12.93 12.20
CA ASN A 43 -3.23 -14.18 11.54
C ASN A 43 -3.46 -14.03 10.03
N ARG A 44 -2.41 -14.25 9.23
CA ARG A 44 -2.40 -14.05 7.77
C ARG A 44 -2.47 -15.36 6.99
N ASN A 45 -3.35 -16.26 7.43
CA ASN A 45 -3.62 -17.52 6.75
C ASN A 45 -4.72 -17.34 5.69
N ASP A 46 -4.56 -16.33 4.85
CA ASP A 46 -5.54 -16.00 3.82
C ASP A 46 -5.04 -16.61 2.50
N ASP A 47 -5.62 -17.76 2.13
CA ASP A 47 -5.36 -18.43 0.84
C ASP A 47 -6.28 -17.83 -0.24
N ARG A 48 -6.10 -16.54 -0.50
CA ARG A 48 -6.83 -15.82 -1.55
C ARG A 48 -5.99 -15.79 -2.82
N SER A 49 -6.56 -16.29 -3.90
CA SER A 49 -6.04 -16.13 -5.25
C SER A 49 -7.16 -15.65 -6.16
N LEU A 50 -6.80 -14.83 -7.14
CA LEU A 50 -7.70 -14.37 -8.19
C LEU A 50 -6.91 -14.02 -9.44
N VAL A 51 -7.59 -14.07 -10.57
CA VAL A 51 -7.07 -13.60 -11.85
C VAL A 51 -7.67 -12.21 -12.09
N VAL A 52 -6.83 -11.23 -12.35
CA VAL A 52 -7.28 -9.87 -12.71
C VAL A 52 -7.80 -9.92 -14.15
N PRO A 53 -9.06 -9.54 -14.41
CA PRO A 53 -9.59 -9.52 -15.77
C PRO A 53 -8.82 -8.52 -16.65
N GLU A 54 -8.86 -8.72 -17.96
CA GLU A 54 -8.32 -7.76 -18.91
C GLU A 54 -8.97 -6.37 -18.73
N GLY A 55 -8.18 -5.30 -18.88
CA GLY A 55 -8.64 -3.92 -18.65
C GLY A 55 -9.00 -3.60 -17.19
N HIS A 56 -8.58 -4.44 -16.23
CA HIS A 56 -8.77 -4.20 -14.80
C HIS A 56 -7.44 -4.15 -14.05
N TYR A 57 -7.47 -3.55 -12.87
CA TYR A 57 -6.34 -3.37 -11.98
C TYR A 57 -6.71 -3.87 -10.58
N TYR A 58 -5.75 -4.53 -9.93
CA TYR A 58 -5.88 -4.94 -8.54
C TYR A 58 -5.13 -3.98 -7.65
N MET A 59 -5.86 -3.29 -6.76
CA MET A 59 -5.30 -2.23 -5.92
C MET A 59 -5.09 -2.74 -4.50
N MET A 60 -3.94 -2.40 -3.91
CA MET A 60 -3.64 -2.68 -2.51
C MET A 60 -3.06 -1.43 -1.84
N GLY A 61 -3.61 -1.06 -0.68
CA GLY A 61 -3.11 0.08 0.10
C GLY A 61 -1.85 -0.29 0.90
N ASP A 62 -0.97 0.70 1.08
CA ASP A 62 0.26 0.54 1.87
C ASP A 62 -0.03 0.23 3.34
N ASN A 63 -1.13 0.75 3.90
CA ASN A 63 -1.61 0.40 5.23
C ASN A 63 -2.45 -0.88 5.17
N ARG A 64 -1.78 -2.02 5.00
CA ARG A 64 -2.36 -3.29 4.54
C ARG A 64 -3.54 -3.77 5.37
N ASP A 65 -3.49 -3.61 6.68
CA ASP A 65 -4.55 -4.09 7.58
C ASP A 65 -5.57 -3.01 7.96
N ASN A 66 -5.47 -1.83 7.35
CA ASN A 66 -6.39 -0.70 7.55
C ASN A 66 -6.71 -0.02 6.22
N SER A 67 -6.94 -0.84 5.18
CA SER A 67 -7.28 -0.43 3.83
C SER A 67 -8.40 -1.32 3.34
N ALA A 68 -9.54 -0.72 2.98
CA ALA A 68 -10.58 -1.38 2.21
C ALA A 68 -10.22 -1.22 0.73
N ASP A 69 -9.55 -2.21 0.17
CA ASP A 69 -9.07 -2.20 -1.22
C ASP A 69 -9.56 -3.43 -2.00
N SER A 70 -8.92 -3.79 -3.13
CA SER A 70 -9.40 -4.86 -4.00
C SER A 70 -9.49 -6.23 -3.31
N ARG A 71 -8.85 -6.40 -2.13
CA ARG A 71 -9.05 -7.58 -1.28
C ARG A 71 -10.47 -7.71 -0.72
N GLU A 72 -11.20 -6.60 -0.62
CA GLU A 72 -12.58 -6.52 -0.13
C GLU A 72 -13.59 -6.29 -1.25
N TRP A 73 -13.28 -5.42 -2.23
CA TRP A 73 -14.23 -5.03 -3.28
C TRP A 73 -13.85 -5.45 -4.71
N GLY A 74 -12.76 -6.21 -4.89
CA GLY A 74 -12.35 -6.80 -6.17
C GLY A 74 -11.57 -5.86 -7.11
N PRO A 75 -11.20 -6.30 -8.33
CA PRO A 75 -10.47 -5.48 -9.31
C PRO A 75 -11.27 -4.26 -9.82
N VAL A 76 -10.57 -3.17 -10.16
CA VAL A 76 -11.16 -1.93 -10.73
C VAL A 76 -11.00 -1.92 -12.25
N PRO A 77 -12.05 -1.63 -13.05
CA PRO A 77 -11.89 -1.40 -14.48
C PRO A 77 -11.12 -0.10 -14.76
N GLU A 78 -10.29 -0.07 -15.80
CA GLU A 78 -9.49 1.08 -16.21
C GLU A 78 -10.30 2.37 -16.34
N SER A 79 -11.54 2.28 -16.85
CA SER A 79 -12.46 3.42 -17.00
C SER A 79 -12.81 4.15 -15.70
N ARG A 80 -12.54 3.56 -14.53
CA ARG A 80 -12.75 4.19 -13.21
C ARG A 80 -11.46 4.76 -12.61
N ILE A 81 -10.32 4.62 -13.29
CA ILE A 81 -9.05 5.21 -12.88
C ILE A 81 -8.95 6.58 -13.52
N VAL A 82 -8.88 7.62 -12.69
CA VAL A 82 -8.88 9.01 -13.16
C VAL A 82 -7.46 9.51 -13.42
N VAL A 83 -6.55 9.29 -12.47
CA VAL A 83 -5.22 9.93 -12.47
C VAL A 83 -4.26 9.19 -11.53
N GLN A 84 -2.97 9.23 -11.87
CA GLN A 84 -1.89 8.83 -10.98
C GLN A 84 -1.52 9.99 -10.04
N ALA A 85 -1.42 9.71 -8.73
CA ALA A 85 -0.85 10.68 -7.80
C ALA A 85 0.65 10.83 -8.06
N VAL A 86 1.12 12.06 -8.32
CA VAL A 86 2.53 12.32 -8.67
C VAL A 86 3.30 13.14 -7.63
N ALA A 87 2.61 13.89 -6.76
CA ALA A 87 3.26 14.72 -5.76
C ALA A 87 2.35 15.03 -4.57
N ILE A 88 2.98 15.30 -3.43
CA ILE A 88 2.35 16.03 -2.33
C ILE A 88 2.66 17.51 -2.59
N TRP A 89 1.64 18.37 -2.59
CA TRP A 89 1.86 19.83 -2.71
C TRP A 89 1.86 20.52 -1.34
N MET A 90 1.05 20.04 -0.40
CA MET A 90 0.89 20.62 0.94
C MET A 90 0.34 19.58 1.91
N HIS A 91 0.70 19.67 3.18
CA HIS A 91 0.14 18.86 4.25
C HIS A 91 -0.30 19.73 5.43
N LYS A 92 -1.48 19.49 5.98
CA LYS A 92 -1.99 20.22 7.15
C LYS A 92 -2.35 19.24 8.26
N LYS A 93 -1.79 19.44 9.45
CA LYS A 93 -2.18 18.67 10.64
C LYS A 93 -3.62 19.03 11.06
N PRO A 94 -4.38 18.07 11.62
CA PRO A 94 -5.72 18.34 12.17
C PRO A 94 -5.73 19.49 13.18
N GLY A 95 -6.88 20.15 13.37
CA GLY A 95 -7.04 21.29 14.29
C GLY A 95 -6.52 22.63 13.75
N TRP A 96 -6.21 23.56 14.65
CA TRP A 96 -5.79 24.94 14.35
C TRP A 96 -4.31 25.09 13.94
N ASN A 97 -3.78 24.09 13.24
CA ASN A 97 -2.42 24.12 12.70
C ASN A 97 -2.39 24.78 11.32
N LEU A 98 -1.37 25.60 11.04
CA LEU A 98 -1.10 26.10 9.70
C LEU A 98 -0.63 24.95 8.78
N PRO A 99 -0.90 25.04 7.46
CA PRO A 99 -0.35 24.09 6.51
C PRO A 99 1.18 24.14 6.47
N THR A 100 1.79 23.01 6.11
CA THR A 100 3.24 22.86 5.93
C THR A 100 3.55 22.32 4.54
N PHE A 101 4.71 22.73 4.02
CA PHE A 101 5.25 22.30 2.73
C PHE A 101 6.46 21.37 2.88
N ALA A 102 6.75 20.93 4.12
CA ALA A 102 7.92 20.08 4.41
C ALA A 102 7.87 18.69 3.73
N ARG A 103 6.71 18.30 3.19
CA ARG A 103 6.51 17.07 2.41
C ARG A 103 6.28 17.37 0.93
N ALA A 104 6.39 18.63 0.50
CA ALA A 104 6.13 18.99 -0.88
C ALA A 104 7.20 18.37 -1.78
N GLY A 105 6.78 17.59 -2.77
CA GLY A 105 7.68 16.79 -3.59
C GLY A 105 6.97 15.62 -4.25
N GLY A 106 7.69 14.95 -5.15
CA GLY A 106 7.24 13.72 -5.80
C GLY A 106 7.17 12.54 -4.85
N PHE A 107 6.68 11.42 -5.36
CA PHE A 107 6.86 10.12 -4.73
C PHE A 107 8.15 9.50 -5.30
N ASP A 108 9.05 9.07 -4.42
CA ASP A 108 10.27 8.33 -4.77
C ASP A 108 9.94 6.91 -5.24
#